data_AF-A0A126V2I1-F1
#
_entry.id   AF-A0A126V2I1-F1
#
_cell.length_a   1.000
_cell.length_b   1.000
_cell.length_c   1.000
_cell.angle_alpha   90.00
_cell.angle_beta   90.00
_cell.angle_gamma   90.00
#
_symmetry.space_group_name_H-M   'P 1'
#
loop_
_entity.id
_entity.type
_entity.pdbx_description
1 polymer ?
#
loop_
_entity_poly.entity_id
_entity_poly.type
_entity_poly.pdbx_seq_one_letter_code
_entity_poly.pdbx_strand_id
1 'polypeptide(L)' 'MGIVWADPDFAPALKAFYYARVIEIPTPHWTADDRVKYDQDLPVTVPFKIQDRAYTSLIWYTQQG' A
#
# COMPACT_ATOMS: atom_id res chain seq x y z
N MET A 1 -8.88 3.13 36.82
CA MET A 1 -7.44 2.88 36.63
C MET A 1 -7.27 2.25 35.26
N GLY A 2 -6.58 2.93 34.34
CA GLY A 2 -6.38 2.48 32.95
C GLY A 2 -5.03 1.78 32.76
N ILE A 3 -4.96 0.84 31.83
CA ILE A 3 -3.71 0.16 31.45
C ILE A 3 -3.01 1.01 30.39
N VAL A 4 -1.73 1.30 30.61
CA VAL A 4 -0.85 1.91 29.61
C VAL A 4 -0.12 0.76 28.91
N TRP A 5 -0.25 0.68 27.59
CA TRP A 5 0.50 -0.26 26.77
C TRP A 5 1.82 0.37 26.30
N ALA A 6 2.91 -0.39 26.38
CA ALA A 6 4.22 -0.03 25.88
C ALA A 6 4.65 -1.07 24.84
N ASP A 7 5.20 -0.61 23.72
CA ASP A 7 5.67 -1.48 22.64
C ASP A 7 6.99 -2.18 23.06
N PRO A 8 7.02 -3.53 23.12
CA PRO A 8 8.22 -4.27 23.49
C PRO A 8 9.37 -4.17 22.46
N ASP A 9 9.08 -3.84 21.19
CA ASP A 9 10.06 -3.80 20.11
C ASP A 9 10.51 -2.37 19.77
N PHE A 10 10.03 -1.37 20.52
CA PHE A 10 10.38 0.03 20.30
C PHE A 10 11.85 0.31 20.70
N ALA A 11 12.68 0.60 19.70
CA ALA A 11 14.09 0.94 19.92
C ALA A 11 14.36 2.43 19.61
N PRO A 12 14.39 3.33 20.61
CA PRO A 12 14.38 4.79 20.40
C PRO A 12 15.54 5.37 19.57
N ALA A 13 16.56 4.57 19.25
CA ALA A 13 17.64 4.91 18.34
C ALA A 13 17.22 4.97 16.85
N LEU A 14 16.13 4.32 16.43
CA LEU A 14 15.66 4.43 15.03
C LEU A 14 14.81 5.69 14.86
N LYS A 15 15.11 6.44 13.81
CA LYS A 15 14.48 7.75 13.53
C LYS A 15 13.06 7.62 12.96
N ALA A 16 12.73 6.50 12.34
CA ALA A 16 11.44 6.23 11.72
C ALA A 16 11.08 4.76 11.92
N PHE A 17 9.92 4.49 12.55
CA PHE A 17 9.55 3.15 13.01
C PHE A 17 8.36 2.54 12.30
N TYR A 18 7.31 3.33 12.06
CA TYR A 18 6.04 2.80 11.59
C TYR A 18 5.66 3.42 10.25
N TYR A 19 5.19 2.58 9.35
CA TYR A 19 4.46 2.97 8.15
C TYR A 19 3.36 1.94 7.92
N ALA A 20 2.23 2.38 7.40
CA ALA A 20 1.22 1.47 6.88
C ALA A 20 1.49 1.22 5.40
N ARG A 21 1.30 -0.04 4.99
CA ARG A 21 1.28 -0.45 3.58
C ARG A 21 -0.09 -1.01 3.25
N VAL A 22 -0.65 -0.57 2.14
CA VAL A 22 -1.90 -1.11 1.60
C VAL A 22 -1.59 -1.67 0.23
N ILE A 23 -2.02 -2.91 -0.01
CA ILE A 23 -1.89 -3.60 -1.28
C ILE A 23 -3.31 -3.83 -1.79
N GLU A 24 -3.58 -3.32 -2.98
CA GLU A 24 -4.88 -3.51 -3.62
C GLU A 24 -5.09 -4.99 -4.01
N ILE A 25 -6.33 -5.46 -4.02
CA ILE A 25 -6.67 -6.72 -4.69
C ILE A 25 -6.59 -6.45 -6.20
N PRO A 26 -5.97 -7.32 -7.03
CA PRO A 26 -5.82 -7.04 -8.45
C PRO A 26 -7.15 -6.67 -9.14
N THR A 27 -7.22 -5.46 -9.70
CA THR A 27 -8.39 -4.88 -10.36
C THR A 27 -8.22 -4.86 -11.88
N PRO A 28 -9.32 -4.86 -12.66
CA PRO A 28 -9.25 -4.74 -14.11
C PRO A 28 -8.58 -3.43 -14.52
N HIS A 29 -7.68 -3.51 -15.50
CA HIS A 29 -7.10 -2.32 -16.13
C HIS A 29 -8.13 -1.66 -17.08
N TRP A 30 -7.95 -0.38 -17.42
CA TRP A 30 -8.86 0.33 -18.35
C TRP A 30 -8.98 -0.35 -19.72
N THR A 31 -7.94 -1.08 -20.15
CA THR A 31 -7.97 -1.89 -21.37
C THR A 31 -8.98 -3.04 -21.29
N ALA A 32 -9.20 -3.60 -20.11
CA ALA A 32 -10.25 -4.60 -19.88
C ALA A 32 -11.64 -3.98 -20.05
N ASP A 33 -11.84 -2.76 -19.57
CA ASP A 33 -13.09 -2.02 -19.74
C ASP A 33 -13.33 -1.65 -21.22
N ASP A 34 -12.28 -1.22 -21.92
CA ASP A 34 -12.33 -0.91 -23.35
C ASP A 34 -12.68 -2.14 -24.20
N ARG A 35 -12.11 -3.30 -23.89
CA ARG A 35 -12.48 -4.57 -24.56
C ARG A 35 -13.98 -4.84 -24.44
N VAL A 36 -14.55 -4.68 -23.25
CA VAL A 36 -15.99 -4.91 -23.02
C VAL A 36 -16.84 -3.85 -23.73
N LYS A 37 -16.37 -2.60 -23.73
CA LYS A 37 -17.09 -1.46 -24.32
C LYS A 37 -17.10 -1.47 -25.84
N TYR A 38 -15.99 -1.85 -26.47
CA TYR A 38 -15.81 -1.80 -27.92
C TYR A 38 -15.94 -3.17 -28.60
N ASP A 39 -16.14 -4.25 -27.82
CA ASP A 39 -16.23 -5.64 -28.30
C ASP A 39 -15.04 -6.04 -29.20
N GLN A 40 -13.85 -5.57 -28.82
CA GLN A 40 -12.61 -5.79 -29.57
C GLN A 40 -11.64 -6.64 -28.75
N ASP A 41 -11.08 -7.65 -29.40
CA ASP A 41 -10.01 -8.45 -28.80
C ASP A 41 -8.71 -7.66 -28.75
N LEU A 42 -8.15 -7.59 -27.55
CA LEU A 42 -6.85 -6.98 -27.31
C LEU A 42 -5.74 -8.03 -27.50
N PRO A 43 -4.57 -7.62 -28.02
CA PRO A 43 -3.39 -8.49 -28.08
C PRO A 43 -3.07 -9.06 -26.68
N VAL A 44 -2.61 -10.32 -26.63
CA VAL A 44 -2.29 -11.01 -25.36
C VAL A 44 -1.19 -10.32 -24.54
N THR A 45 -0.43 -9.44 -25.17
CA THR A 45 0.63 -8.64 -24.56
C THR A 45 0.10 -7.47 -23.72
N VAL A 46 -1.17 -7.12 -23.86
CA VAL A 46 -1.79 -6.02 -23.10
C VAL A 46 -2.20 -6.53 -21.71
N PRO A 47 -1.76 -5.87 -20.63
CA PRO A 47 -2.13 -6.27 -19.28
C PRO A 47 -3.62 -5.99 -19.02
N PHE A 48 -4.34 -7.00 -18.51
CA PHE A 48 -5.77 -6.89 -18.17
C PHE A 48 -6.03 -6.56 -16.70
N LYS A 49 -5.00 -6.65 -15.85
CA LYS A 49 -5.10 -6.38 -14.42
C LYS A 49 -3.98 -5.46 -13.98
N ILE A 50 -4.30 -4.56 -13.07
CA ILE A 50 -3.34 -3.75 -12.32
C ILE A 50 -3.46 -4.04 -10.83
N GLN A 51 -2.42 -3.69 -10.11
CA GLN A 51 -2.41 -3.80 -8.66
C GLN A 51 -1.62 -2.63 -8.11
N ASP A 52 -2.31 -1.70 -7.47
CA ASP A 52 -1.66 -0.55 -6.87
C ASP A 52 -1.22 -0.85 -5.43
N ARG A 53 -0.22 -0.09 -5.00
CA ARG A 53 0.36 -0.15 -3.67
C ARG A 53 0.49 1.26 -3.12
N ALA A 54 -0.06 1.47 -1.93
CA ALA A 54 0.09 2.71 -1.20
C ALA A 54 0.99 2.48 0.02
N TYR A 55 1.88 3.43 0.25
CA TYR A 55 2.73 3.49 1.44
C TYR A 55 2.46 4.82 2.13
N THR A 56 2.27 4.81 3.45
CA THR A 56 2.18 6.07 4.20
C THR A 56 3.57 6.66 4.40
N SER A 57 3.62 7.96 4.72
CA SER A 57 4.83 8.53 5.29
C SER A 57 5.22 7.77 6.56
N LEU A 58 6.53 7.72 6.81
CA LEU A 58 7.07 7.15 8.03
C LEU A 58 6.68 8.04 9.22
N ILE A 59 6.31 7.39 10.32
CA ILE A 59 6.18 8.06 11.62
C ILE A 59 7.60 8.25 12.17
N TRP A 60 8.04 9.50 12.17
CA TRP A 60 9.34 9.90 12.70
C TRP A 60 9.27 10.00 14.21
N TYR A 61 10.25 9.40 14.88
CA TYR A 61 10.47 9.54 16.32
C TYR A 61 11.80 10.24 16.55
N THR A 62 11.74 11.35 17.29
CA THR A 62 12.90 12.10 17.73
C THR A 62 12.95 12.01 19.24
N GLN A 63 13.98 11.35 19.80
CA GLN A 63 14.21 11.42 21.24
C GLN A 63 14.45 12.87 21.64
N GLN A 64 13.67 13.38 22.60
CA GLN A 64 14.08 14.56 23.35
C GLN A 64 15.08 14.10 24.41
N GLY A 65 16.30 14.61 24.32
CA GLY A 65 17.34 14.43 25.33
C GLY A 65 17.05 15.23 26.59
#